data_AF-A0A259HGR8-F1
#
_entry.id   AF-A0A259HGR8-F1
#
_cell.length_a   1.000
_cell.length_b   1.000
_cell.length_c   1.000
_cell.angle_alpha   90.00
_cell.angle_beta   90.00
_cell.angle_gamma   90.00
#
_symmetry.space_group_name_H-M   'P 1'
#
loop_
_entity.id
_entity.type
_entity.pdbx_description
1 polymer ?
#
loop_
_entity_poly.entity_id
_entity_poly.type
_entity_poly.pdbx_seq_one_letter_code
_entity_poly.pdbx_strand_id
1 'polypeptide(L)'
;MRVKIPYLRHDPKTGMLRYRRVFPAELRQYLVDNYRGLTELKVTLKARSIHEPGAMALYDDAAKLYDRLVARARKAAEGQYDELTNERIAFLVDAYRFVELADDETARFDPTVKANGLMIAKVMEDTGFEVPPHRPTARWSQGFRIAHGWALEVYRDLSADGNLEGIVDAWGERAVAFASRRG
;
A
#
# COMPACT_ATOMS: atom_id res chain seq x y z
N MET A 1 -38.01 -22.88 -12.40
CA MET A 1 -38.00 -21.47 -11.95
C MET A 1 -36.58 -20.94 -12.10
N ARG A 2 -36.28 -20.01 -13.03
CA ARG A 2 -34.92 -19.44 -13.14
C ARG A 2 -34.75 -18.40 -12.04
N VAL A 3 -33.85 -18.67 -11.08
CA VAL A 3 -33.53 -17.72 -10.01
C VAL A 3 -32.88 -16.49 -10.67
N LYS A 4 -33.54 -15.33 -10.57
CA LYS A 4 -32.99 -14.07 -11.09
C LYS A 4 -32.10 -13.47 -10.01
N ILE A 5 -30.79 -13.62 -10.17
CA ILE A 5 -29.82 -13.02 -9.25
C ILE A 5 -29.74 -11.51 -9.55
N PRO A 6 -29.97 -10.63 -8.56
CA PRO A 6 -29.95 -9.18 -8.74
C PRO A 6 -28.62 -8.69 -9.31
N TYR A 7 -28.65 -7.63 -10.12
CA TYR A 7 -27.46 -6.92 -10.62
C TYR A 7 -26.48 -7.77 -11.44
N LEU A 8 -26.80 -9.03 -11.72
CA LEU A 8 -26.03 -9.93 -12.55
C LEU A 8 -26.40 -9.71 -14.02
N ARG A 9 -25.39 -9.46 -14.87
CA ARG A 9 -25.56 -9.29 -16.32
C ARG A 9 -24.48 -10.03 -17.09
N HIS A 10 -24.80 -10.54 -18.26
CA HIS A 10 -23.79 -11.01 -19.20
C HIS A 10 -23.19 -9.85 -19.98
N ASP A 11 -21.89 -9.93 -20.25
CA ASP A 11 -21.24 -9.14 -21.27
C ASP A 11 -21.63 -9.68 -22.66
N PRO A 12 -22.26 -8.87 -23.53
CA PRO A 12 -22.63 -9.32 -24.87
C PRO A 12 -21.43 -9.70 -25.75
N LYS A 13 -20.23 -9.18 -25.46
CA LYS A 13 -19.02 -9.47 -26.26
C LYS A 13 -18.31 -10.75 -25.82
N THR A 14 -18.21 -10.98 -24.51
CA THR A 14 -17.38 -12.06 -23.95
C THR A 14 -18.20 -13.22 -23.36
N GLY A 15 -19.51 -13.03 -23.19
CA GLY A 15 -20.40 -13.97 -22.51
C GLY A 15 -20.20 -14.04 -20.99
N MET A 16 -19.17 -13.37 -20.46
CA MET A 16 -18.84 -13.41 -19.04
C MET A 16 -19.88 -12.67 -18.18
N LEU A 17 -20.13 -13.19 -17.00
CA LEU A 17 -20.95 -12.58 -15.98
C LEU A 17 -20.25 -11.36 -15.37
N ARG A 18 -21.07 -10.35 -15.10
CA ARG A 18 -20.68 -9.11 -14.45
C ARG A 18 -21.70 -8.75 -13.39
N TYR A 19 -21.19 -8.35 -12.23
CA TYR A 19 -21.97 -7.56 -11.28
C TYR A 19 -21.99 -6.11 -11.78
N ARG A 20 -23.19 -5.54 -11.91
CA ARG A 20 -23.38 -4.15 -12.36
C ARG A 20 -24.50 -3.49 -11.58
N ARG A 21 -24.14 -2.55 -10.70
CA ARG A 21 -25.08 -1.81 -9.86
C ARG A 21 -24.75 -0.31 -9.87
N VAL A 22 -25.76 0.51 -10.17
CA VAL A 22 -25.63 1.98 -10.25
C VAL A 22 -25.56 2.56 -8.85
N PHE A 23 -24.68 3.55 -8.64
CA PHE A 23 -24.65 4.30 -7.38
C PHE A 23 -25.78 5.33 -7.33
N PRO A 24 -26.43 5.55 -6.16
CA PRO A 24 -27.40 6.62 -5.99
C PRO A 24 -26.79 7.97 -6.38
N ALA A 25 -27.54 8.79 -7.13
CA ALA A 25 -26.99 9.97 -7.80
C ALA A 25 -26.42 10.99 -6.81
N GLU A 26 -27.13 11.21 -5.72
CA GLU A 26 -26.81 12.07 -4.59
C GLU A 26 -25.54 11.65 -3.84
N LEU A 27 -25.16 10.36 -3.93
CA LEU A 27 -23.99 9.82 -3.23
C LEU A 27 -22.71 9.82 -4.07
N ARG A 28 -22.80 10.02 -5.39
CA ARG A 28 -21.67 9.87 -6.32
C ARG A 28 -20.52 10.83 -6.02
N GLN A 29 -20.84 12.04 -5.57
CA GLN A 29 -19.83 13.06 -5.21
C GLN A 29 -19.01 12.68 -3.97
N TYR A 30 -19.52 11.77 -3.13
CA TYR A 30 -18.87 11.31 -1.91
C TYR A 30 -18.11 9.99 -2.10
N LEU A 31 -18.06 9.46 -3.33
CA LEU A 31 -17.18 8.33 -3.65
C LEU A 31 -15.72 8.80 -3.69
N VAL A 32 -14.83 7.93 -3.21
CA VAL A 32 -13.41 8.22 -3.00
C VAL A 32 -12.51 7.15 -3.62
N ASP A 33 -11.19 7.35 -3.53
CA ASP A 33 -10.17 6.45 -4.05
C ASP A 33 -10.40 6.16 -5.54
N ASN A 34 -10.23 4.90 -5.95
CA ASN A 34 -10.43 4.44 -7.33
C ASN A 34 -11.91 4.46 -7.79
N TYR A 35 -12.84 4.89 -6.94
CA TYR A 35 -14.28 4.92 -7.23
C TYR A 35 -14.82 6.34 -7.39
N ARG A 36 -13.98 7.37 -7.25
CA ARG A 36 -14.36 8.77 -7.41
C ARG A 36 -14.92 9.01 -8.82
N GLY A 37 -16.09 9.66 -8.89
CA GLY A 37 -16.73 10.02 -10.16
C GLY A 37 -17.37 8.85 -10.91
N LEU A 38 -17.34 7.63 -10.37
CA LEU A 38 -18.03 6.50 -10.97
C LEU A 38 -19.55 6.61 -10.80
N THR A 39 -20.28 6.25 -11.85
CA THR A 39 -21.74 6.20 -11.83
C THR A 39 -22.27 4.83 -11.41
N GLU A 40 -21.47 3.78 -11.57
CA GLU A 40 -21.83 2.39 -11.25
C GLU A 40 -20.61 1.57 -10.82
N LEU A 41 -20.85 0.55 -10.00
CA LEU A 41 -19.86 -0.50 -9.75
C LEU A 41 -20.03 -1.60 -10.80
N LYS A 42 -18.97 -1.87 -11.55
CA LYS A 42 -18.90 -2.92 -12.57
C LYS A 42 -17.74 -3.87 -12.28
N VAL A 43 -18.04 -5.12 -11.93
CA VAL A 43 -17.04 -6.16 -11.63
C VAL A 43 -17.29 -7.38 -12.51
N THR A 44 -16.24 -7.89 -13.15
CA THR A 44 -16.33 -9.13 -13.96
C THR A 44 -16.09 -10.34 -13.08
N LEU A 45 -17.01 -11.31 -13.09
CA LEU A 45 -16.99 -12.49 -12.23
C LEU A 45 -16.12 -13.63 -12.78
N LYS A 46 -15.43 -13.40 -13.91
CA LYS A 46 -14.55 -14.37 -14.60
C LYS A 46 -15.21 -15.73 -14.90
N ALA A 47 -16.52 -15.77 -15.00
CA ALA A 47 -17.32 -16.97 -15.21
C ALA A 47 -18.43 -16.70 -16.23
N ARG A 48 -18.90 -17.74 -16.94
CA ARG A 48 -20.06 -17.62 -17.84
C ARG A 48 -21.37 -18.02 -17.15
N SER A 49 -21.30 -18.78 -16.06
CA SER A 49 -22.42 -19.19 -15.22
C SER A 49 -22.11 -18.92 -13.75
N ILE A 50 -23.14 -18.60 -12.95
CA ILE A 50 -22.97 -18.34 -11.51
C ILE A 50 -22.63 -19.61 -10.73
N HIS A 51 -22.91 -20.78 -11.31
CA HIS A 51 -22.60 -22.08 -10.74
C HIS A 51 -21.16 -22.51 -11.02
N GLU A 52 -20.39 -21.76 -11.79
CA GLU A 52 -18.97 -22.01 -11.96
C GLU A 52 -18.21 -21.73 -10.64
N PRO A 53 -17.15 -22.50 -10.34
CA PRO A 53 -16.37 -22.32 -9.13
C PRO A 53 -15.89 -20.87 -8.97
N GLY A 54 -16.11 -20.30 -7.78
CA GLY A 54 -15.67 -18.93 -7.43
C GLY A 54 -16.55 -17.79 -7.97
N ALA A 55 -17.48 -18.04 -8.90
CA ALA A 55 -18.34 -16.99 -9.46
C ALA A 55 -19.24 -16.36 -8.39
N MET A 56 -19.83 -17.20 -7.52
CA MET A 56 -20.68 -16.74 -6.41
C MET A 56 -19.89 -15.94 -5.37
N ALA A 57 -18.68 -16.38 -5.03
CA ALA A 57 -17.82 -15.66 -4.09
C ALA A 57 -17.46 -14.26 -4.62
N LEU A 58 -17.08 -14.16 -5.90
CA LEU A 58 -16.82 -12.87 -6.55
C LEU A 58 -18.06 -11.98 -6.62
N TYR A 59 -19.24 -12.57 -6.79
CA TYR A 59 -20.51 -11.84 -6.74
C TYR A 59 -20.76 -11.27 -5.34
N ASP A 60 -20.63 -12.10 -4.30
CA ASP A 60 -20.84 -11.69 -2.91
C ASP A 60 -19.83 -10.61 -2.48
N ASP A 61 -18.57 -10.73 -2.90
CA ASP A 61 -17.53 -9.73 -2.64
C ASP A 61 -17.83 -8.41 -3.34
N ALA A 62 -18.32 -8.45 -4.59
CA ALA A 62 -18.73 -7.26 -5.32
C ALA A 62 -19.97 -6.59 -4.68
N ALA A 63 -20.92 -7.38 -4.19
CA ALA A 63 -22.10 -6.89 -3.46
C ALA A 63 -21.69 -6.20 -2.14
N LYS A 64 -20.86 -6.86 -1.33
CA LYS A 64 -20.32 -6.30 -0.08
C LYS A 64 -19.48 -5.04 -0.33
N LEU A 65 -18.70 -5.01 -1.40
CA LEU A 65 -17.95 -3.82 -1.80
C LEU A 65 -18.89 -2.66 -2.12
N TYR A 66 -19.93 -2.89 -2.93
CA TYR A 66 -20.93 -1.87 -3.23
C TYR A 66 -21.57 -1.31 -1.95
N ASP A 67 -22.03 -2.19 -1.05
CA ASP A 67 -22.73 -1.77 0.16
C ASP A 67 -21.80 -0.97 1.08
N ARG A 68 -20.52 -1.34 1.19
CA ARG A 68 -19.50 -0.55 1.91
C ARG A 68 -19.29 0.83 1.30
N LEU A 69 -19.18 0.93 -0.02
CA LEU A 69 -19.00 2.20 -0.73
C LEU A 69 -20.19 3.14 -0.51
N VAL A 70 -21.42 2.60 -0.62
CA VAL A 70 -22.64 3.38 -0.37
C VAL A 70 -22.75 3.81 1.10
N ALA A 71 -22.45 2.93 2.05
CA ALA A 71 -22.49 3.28 3.47
C ALA A 71 -21.47 4.38 3.81
N ARG A 72 -20.25 4.29 3.27
CA ARG A 72 -19.22 5.33 3.42
C ARG A 72 -19.66 6.66 2.79
N ALA A 73 -20.22 6.62 1.59
CA ALA A 73 -20.71 7.82 0.91
C ALA A 73 -21.87 8.48 1.66
N ARG A 74 -22.79 7.70 2.25
CA ARG A 74 -23.87 8.23 3.11
C ARG A 74 -23.33 8.91 4.36
N LYS A 75 -22.42 8.26 5.08
CA LYS A 75 -21.74 8.85 6.24
C LYS A 75 -21.09 10.20 5.88
N ALA A 76 -20.37 10.25 4.76
CA ALA A 76 -19.77 11.49 4.27
C ALA A 76 -20.81 12.56 3.87
N ALA A 77 -21.92 12.17 3.23
CA ALA A 77 -23.00 13.09 2.87
C ALA A 77 -23.69 13.69 4.10
N GLU A 78 -23.84 12.90 5.16
CA GLU A 78 -24.44 13.30 6.44
C GLU A 78 -23.43 14.00 7.37
N GLY A 79 -22.17 14.13 6.96
CA GLY A 79 -21.10 14.67 7.81
C GLY A 79 -20.80 13.81 9.05
N GLN A 80 -21.23 12.56 9.05
CA GLN A 80 -21.01 11.61 10.13
C GLN A 80 -19.63 10.96 9.97
N TYR A 81 -18.78 11.20 10.94
CA TYR A 81 -17.49 10.53 11.05
C TYR A 81 -17.51 9.57 12.22
N ASP A 82 -16.87 8.43 12.02
CA ASP A 82 -16.64 7.46 13.08
C ASP A 82 -15.76 8.11 14.15
N GLU A 83 -16.28 8.22 15.38
CA GLU A 83 -15.51 8.73 16.51
C GLU A 83 -14.24 7.89 16.74
N LEU A 84 -13.12 8.56 16.96
CA LEU A 84 -11.83 7.95 17.28
C LEU A 84 -11.78 7.55 18.77
N THR A 85 -12.59 6.55 19.12
CA THR A 85 -12.56 5.90 20.43
C THR A 85 -11.20 5.22 20.65
N ASN A 86 -10.76 5.06 21.91
CA ASN A 86 -9.51 4.37 22.24
C ASN A 86 -9.44 2.95 21.66
N GLU A 87 -10.55 2.23 21.62
CA GLU A 87 -10.65 0.88 21.04
C GLU A 87 -10.37 0.90 19.52
N ARG A 88 -10.90 1.90 18.81
CA ARG A 88 -10.64 2.10 17.37
C ARG A 88 -9.21 2.52 17.11
N ILE A 89 -8.63 3.37 17.95
CA ILE A 89 -7.21 3.73 17.86
C ILE A 89 -6.34 2.49 18.03
N ALA A 90 -6.61 1.67 19.05
CA ALA A 90 -5.88 0.42 19.28
C ALA A 90 -5.98 -0.52 18.06
N PHE A 91 -7.18 -0.70 17.53
CA PHE A 91 -7.40 -1.49 16.32
C PHE A 91 -6.61 -0.96 15.11
N LEU A 92 -6.61 0.36 14.88
CA LEU A 92 -5.86 0.97 13.77
C LEU A 92 -4.35 0.81 13.95
N VAL A 93 -3.84 0.94 15.18
CA VAL A 93 -2.43 0.70 15.50
C VAL A 93 -2.05 -0.75 15.23
N ASP A 94 -2.86 -1.71 15.64
CA ASP A 94 -2.60 -3.13 15.41
C ASP A 94 -2.68 -3.49 13.92
N ALA A 95 -3.66 -2.95 13.19
CA ALA A 95 -3.77 -3.13 11.75
C ALA A 95 -2.56 -2.56 11.01
N TYR A 96 -2.12 -1.35 11.38
CA TYR A 96 -0.93 -0.73 10.83
C TYR A 96 0.33 -1.57 11.13
N ARG A 97 0.48 -2.04 12.36
CA ARG A 97 1.59 -2.91 12.77
C ARG A 97 1.61 -4.22 11.97
N PHE A 98 0.44 -4.79 11.67
CA PHE A 98 0.32 -5.99 10.85
C PHE A 98 0.76 -5.75 9.40
N VAL A 99 0.37 -4.63 8.79
CA VAL A 99 0.79 -4.27 7.43
C VAL A 99 2.30 -4.04 7.37
N GLU A 100 2.84 -3.25 8.28
CA GLU A 100 4.30 -3.03 8.39
C GLU A 100 5.08 -4.34 8.57
N LEU A 101 4.49 -5.32 9.26
CA LEU A 101 5.06 -6.65 9.42
C LEU A 101 5.09 -7.47 8.12
N ALA A 102 4.02 -7.44 7.35
CA ALA A 102 3.95 -8.13 6.07
C ALA A 102 4.88 -7.49 5.03
N ASP A 103 4.97 -6.16 5.04
CA ASP A 103 5.91 -5.41 4.20
C ASP A 103 7.36 -5.68 4.63
N ASP A 104 7.64 -5.78 5.94
CA ASP A 104 8.96 -6.18 6.48
C ASP A 104 9.35 -7.59 6.03
N GLU A 105 8.43 -8.55 6.08
CA GLU A 105 8.67 -9.92 5.62
C GLU A 105 8.99 -9.96 4.12
N THR A 106 8.27 -9.18 3.31
CA THR A 106 8.52 -9.07 1.87
C THR A 106 9.88 -8.43 1.59
N ALA A 107 10.21 -7.33 2.30
CA ALA A 107 11.46 -6.60 2.16
C ALA A 107 12.68 -7.43 2.63
N ARG A 108 12.50 -8.35 3.57
CA ARG A 108 13.57 -9.23 4.08
C ARG A 108 14.20 -10.09 2.99
N PHE A 109 13.42 -10.43 1.97
CA PHE A 109 13.87 -11.24 0.84
C PHE A 109 14.16 -10.41 -0.41
N ASP A 110 14.05 -9.08 -0.36
CA ASP A 110 14.37 -8.21 -1.49
C ASP A 110 15.90 -8.03 -1.62
N PRO A 111 16.51 -8.50 -2.74
CA PRO A 111 17.95 -8.37 -2.97
C PRO A 111 18.43 -6.90 -3.02
N THR A 112 17.56 -5.99 -3.46
CA THR A 112 17.85 -4.55 -3.57
C THR A 112 17.95 -3.92 -2.19
N VAL A 113 17.01 -4.26 -1.30
CA VAL A 113 17.00 -3.76 0.09
C VAL A 113 18.23 -4.28 0.84
N LYS A 114 18.60 -5.54 0.64
CA LYS A 114 19.83 -6.12 1.20
C LYS A 114 21.09 -5.39 0.72
N ALA A 115 21.20 -5.12 -0.59
CA ALA A 115 22.33 -4.38 -1.14
C ALA A 115 22.40 -2.93 -0.63
N ASN A 116 21.24 -2.28 -0.42
CA ASN A 116 21.17 -0.95 0.17
C ASN A 116 21.66 -0.92 1.63
N GLY A 117 21.25 -1.89 2.44
CA GLY A 117 21.69 -1.99 3.83
C GLY A 117 23.20 -2.23 3.97
N LEU A 118 23.78 -3.11 3.15
CA LEU A 118 25.22 -3.39 3.16
C LEU A 118 26.05 -2.16 2.76
N MET A 119 25.60 -1.40 1.78
CA MET A 119 26.28 -0.16 1.36
C MET A 119 26.26 0.89 2.47
N ILE A 120 25.12 1.08 3.15
CA ILE A 120 25.01 2.03 4.27
C ILE A 120 25.95 1.62 5.41
N ALA A 121 25.97 0.34 5.78
CA ALA A 121 26.88 -0.17 6.80
C ALA A 121 28.36 0.11 6.45
N LYS A 122 28.75 -0.09 5.19
CA LYS A 122 30.10 0.20 4.72
C LYS A 122 30.46 1.69 4.80
N VAL A 123 29.56 2.58 4.37
CA VAL A 123 29.78 4.04 4.46
C VAL A 123 29.92 4.47 5.93
N MET A 124 29.14 3.86 6.84
CA MET A 124 29.24 4.15 8.28
C MET A 124 30.56 3.66 8.88
N GLU A 125 31.04 2.48 8.50
CA GLU A 125 32.38 1.99 8.88
C GLU A 125 33.49 2.90 8.36
N ASP A 126 33.44 3.30 7.08
CA ASP A 126 34.45 4.14 6.43
C ASP A 126 34.50 5.56 7.03
N THR A 127 33.39 6.05 7.58
CA THR A 127 33.29 7.37 8.23
C THR A 127 33.52 7.34 9.74
N GLY A 128 33.80 6.16 10.31
CA GLY A 128 34.06 5.98 11.74
C GLY A 128 32.82 6.09 12.63
N PHE A 129 31.62 5.96 12.06
CA PHE A 129 30.37 6.06 12.79
C PHE A 129 29.97 4.67 13.34
N GLU A 130 30.13 4.47 14.65
CA GLU A 130 29.80 3.18 15.28
C GLU A 130 28.28 2.96 15.34
N VAL A 131 27.81 1.91 14.68
CA VAL A 131 26.43 1.45 14.81
C VAL A 131 26.32 0.52 16.03
N PRO A 132 25.34 0.72 16.93
CA PRO A 132 25.07 -0.22 18.01
C PRO A 132 24.87 -1.63 17.44
N PRO A 133 25.40 -2.69 18.10
CA PRO A 133 25.35 -4.04 17.58
C PRO A 133 23.91 -4.43 17.20
N HIS A 134 23.72 -4.82 15.94
CA HIS A 134 22.44 -5.27 15.44
C HIS A 134 21.99 -6.48 16.26
N ARG A 135 20.88 -6.36 16.99
CA ARG A 135 20.28 -7.52 17.65
C ARG A 135 19.76 -8.44 16.54
N PRO A 136 20.22 -9.71 16.44
CA PRO A 136 19.78 -10.64 15.40
C PRO A 136 18.26 -10.90 15.42
N THR A 137 17.61 -10.61 16.55
CA THR A 137 16.17 -10.71 16.77
C THR A 137 15.39 -9.44 16.41
N ALA A 138 16.07 -8.33 16.10
CA ALA A 138 15.41 -7.11 15.64
C ALA A 138 14.87 -7.31 14.22
N ARG A 139 13.69 -6.75 13.95
CA ARG A 139 13.08 -6.78 12.62
C ARG A 139 13.95 -6.00 11.63
N TRP A 140 14.01 -6.45 10.37
CA TRP A 140 14.93 -5.90 9.37
C TRP A 140 14.65 -4.42 9.10
N SER A 141 13.38 -4.03 9.01
CA SER A 141 12.92 -2.64 8.94
C SER A 141 13.24 -1.80 10.18
N GLN A 142 13.32 -2.40 11.36
CA GLN A 142 13.75 -1.70 12.57
C GLN A 142 15.26 -1.44 12.53
N GLY A 143 16.06 -2.44 12.14
CA GLY A 143 17.49 -2.26 11.88
C GLY A 143 17.75 -1.25 10.77
N PHE A 144 16.97 -1.30 9.68
CA PHE A 144 17.05 -0.39 8.54
C PHE A 144 16.59 1.03 8.89
N ARG A 145 15.48 1.22 9.61
CA ARG A 145 15.04 2.57 10.06
C ARG A 145 16.04 3.19 11.03
N ILE A 146 16.59 2.39 11.93
CA ILE A 146 17.64 2.85 12.84
C ILE A 146 18.87 3.25 12.02
N ALA A 147 19.38 2.38 11.16
CA ALA A 147 20.54 2.67 10.30
C ALA A 147 20.29 3.86 9.34
N HIS A 148 19.11 3.99 8.76
CA HIS A 148 18.72 5.10 7.89
C HIS A 148 18.59 6.41 8.68
N GLY A 149 18.09 6.37 9.92
CA GLY A 149 18.06 7.52 10.81
C GLY A 149 19.46 8.05 11.08
N TRP A 150 20.38 7.16 11.46
CA TRP A 150 21.79 7.50 11.68
C TRP A 150 22.49 7.97 10.40
N ALA A 151 22.28 7.31 9.26
CA ALA A 151 22.83 7.74 7.98
C ALA A 151 22.33 9.15 7.57
N LEU A 152 21.10 9.51 7.94
CA LEU A 152 20.57 10.85 7.71
C LEU A 152 21.21 11.90 8.62
N GLU A 153 21.57 11.52 9.86
CA GLU A 153 22.31 12.38 10.78
C GLU A 153 23.74 12.61 10.30
N VAL A 154 24.46 11.55 9.88
CA VAL A 154 25.78 11.67 9.24
C VAL A 154 25.74 12.57 8.02
N TYR A 155 24.72 12.43 7.17
CA TYR A 155 24.53 13.30 6.00
C TYR A 155 24.32 14.76 6.40
N ARG A 156 23.52 15.03 7.44
CA ARG A 156 23.27 16.38 7.93
C ARG A 156 24.53 17.02 8.51
N ASP A 157 25.34 16.25 9.22
CA ASP A 157 26.60 16.72 9.81
C ASP A 157 27.63 17.03 8.71
N LEU A 158 27.81 16.13 7.73
CA LEU A 158 28.67 16.39 6.57
C LEU A 158 28.22 17.61 5.76
N SER A 159 26.90 17.81 5.63
CA SER A 159 26.33 18.99 4.99
C SER A 159 26.51 20.26 5.81
N ALA A 160 26.54 20.17 7.14
CA ALA A 160 26.77 21.30 8.05
C ALA A 160 28.24 21.74 8.04
N ASP A 161 29.17 20.80 7.89
CA ASP A 161 30.62 21.05 7.80
C ASP A 161 31.09 21.52 6.41
N GLY A 162 30.19 21.58 5.42
CA GLY A 162 30.50 22.03 4.06
C GLY A 162 31.35 21.05 3.25
N ASN A 163 31.45 19.79 3.68
CA ASN A 163 32.22 18.74 3.02
C ASN A 163 31.46 18.15 1.81
N LEU A 164 31.35 18.96 0.75
CA LEU A 164 30.62 18.61 -0.47
C LEU A 164 31.26 17.43 -1.23
N GLU A 165 32.59 17.29 -1.19
CA GLU A 165 33.31 16.18 -1.84
C GLU A 165 32.95 14.84 -1.18
N GLY A 166 32.92 14.75 0.16
CA GLY A 166 32.51 13.53 0.86
C GLY A 166 31.05 13.12 0.58
N ILE A 167 30.16 14.09 0.36
CA ILE A 167 28.76 13.84 -0.04
C ILE A 167 28.70 13.27 -1.46
N VAL A 168 29.47 13.85 -2.38
CA VAL A 168 29.54 13.41 -3.79
C VAL A 168 30.18 12.04 -3.91
N ASP A 169 31.22 11.72 -3.14
CA ASP A 169 31.84 10.39 -3.15
C ASP A 169 30.91 9.32 -2.56
N ALA A 170 30.20 9.62 -1.47
CA ALA A 170 29.28 8.66 -0.84
C ALA A 170 28.03 8.35 -1.68
N TRP A 171 27.54 9.30 -2.47
CA TRP A 171 26.27 9.18 -3.20
C TRP A 171 26.38 9.25 -4.72
N GLY A 172 27.52 9.69 -5.26
CA GLY A 172 27.72 10.01 -6.68
C GLY A 172 27.54 8.82 -7.60
N GLU A 173 28.14 7.68 -7.30
CA GLU A 173 27.96 6.45 -8.09
C GLU A 173 26.49 6.01 -8.13
N ARG A 174 25.76 6.19 -7.03
CA ARG A 174 24.34 5.80 -6.93
C ARG A 174 23.42 6.82 -7.60
N ALA A 175 23.71 8.11 -7.51
CA ALA A 175 22.98 9.16 -8.20
C ALA A 175 23.11 8.99 -9.73
N VAL A 176 24.31 8.66 -10.21
CA VAL A 176 24.57 8.32 -11.61
C VAL A 176 23.84 7.04 -12.00
N ALA A 177 23.92 5.97 -11.20
CA ALA A 177 23.20 4.73 -11.48
C ALA A 177 21.67 4.88 -11.44
N PHE A 178 21.13 5.76 -10.60
CA PHE A 178 19.70 6.09 -10.56
C PHE A 178 19.27 6.93 -11.75
N ALA A 179 20.07 7.92 -12.14
CA ALA A 179 19.83 8.74 -13.32
C ALA A 179 19.82 7.86 -14.59
N SER A 180 20.82 6.99 -14.76
CA SER A 180 20.91 6.05 -15.89
C SER A 180 19.77 5.01 -15.93
N ARG A 181 19.12 4.72 -14.80
CA ARG A 181 17.93 3.83 -14.75
C ARG A 181 16.62 4.55 -15.08
N ARG A 182 16.58 5.88 -15.01
CA ARG A 182 15.39 6.69 -15.32
C ARG A 182 15.42 7.29 -16.74
N GLY A 183 16.55 7.20 -17.45
CA GLY A 183 16.75 7.71 -18.80
C GLY A 183 17.92 8.65 -18.84
#